data_AF-A0A0D0B9R5-F1
#
_entry.id   AF-A0A0D0B9R5-F1
#
_cell.length_a   1.000
_cell.length_b   1.000
_cell.length_c   1.000
_cell.angle_alpha   90.00
_cell.angle_beta   90.00
_cell.angle_gamma   90.00
#
_symmetry.space_group_name_H-M   'P 1'
#
loop_
_entity.id
_entity.type
_entity.pdbx_description
1 polymer ?
#
loop_
_entity_poly.entity_id
_entity_poly.type
_entity_poly.pdbx_seq_one_letter_code
_entity_poly.pdbx_strand_id
1 'polypeptide(L)'
;MTSRLRICKLEGYQEFRPAAIKNGRNLCAHRWLKQLMPNGSSQDFKVYRDSLEKTHQASYDIKASNLVSTNLIPIVHLFVVFYPGC
;
A
#
# COMPACT_ATOMS: atom_id res chain seq x y z
N MET A 1 -4.33 -23.83 27.53
CA MET A 1 -4.38 -24.51 26.22
C MET A 1 -4.84 -23.51 25.17
N THR A 2 -3.92 -22.72 24.62
CA THR A 2 -4.22 -21.81 23.50
C THR A 2 -3.52 -22.33 22.27
N SER A 3 -4.27 -23.10 21.48
CA SER A 3 -3.84 -23.68 20.23
C SER A 3 -3.45 -22.55 19.27
N ARG A 4 -2.14 -22.32 19.14
CA ARG A 4 -1.59 -21.57 18.00
C ARG A 4 -1.88 -22.41 16.77
N LEU A 5 -2.96 -22.08 16.06
CA LEU A 5 -3.23 -22.56 14.71
C LEU A 5 -2.00 -22.19 13.87
N ARG A 6 -1.08 -23.15 13.72
CA ARG A 6 -0.15 -23.14 12.59
C ARG A 6 -1.05 -23.25 11.38
N ILE A 7 -1.26 -22.12 10.71
CA ILE A 7 -1.78 -22.14 9.35
C ILE A 7 -0.79 -23.00 8.58
N CYS A 8 -1.15 -24.26 8.34
CA CYS A 8 -0.44 -25.11 7.40
C CYS A 8 -0.49 -24.37 6.07
N LYS A 9 0.62 -23.72 5.72
CA LYS A 9 0.82 -23.09 4.42
C LYS A 9 0.65 -24.23 3.41
N LEU A 10 -0.51 -24.31 2.77
CA LEU A 10 -0.74 -25.25 1.67
C LEU A 10 0.35 -24.97 0.64
N GLU A 11 1.18 -25.98 0.34
CA GLU A 11 2.18 -25.88 -0.72
C GLU A 11 1.48 -25.46 -2.02
N GLY A 12 1.75 -24.25 -2.50
CA GLY A 12 1.09 -23.64 -3.66
C GLY A 12 0.20 -22.42 -3.36
N TYR A 13 -0.16 -22.16 -2.11
CA TYR A 13 -0.87 -20.92 -1.74
C TYR A 13 0.12 -19.79 -1.48
N GLN A 14 0.46 -19.06 -2.54
CA GLN A 14 1.25 -17.83 -2.45
C GLN A 14 0.32 -16.66 -2.12
N GLU A 15 0.28 -16.30 -0.84
CA GLU A 15 -0.33 -15.05 -0.37
C GLU A 15 0.15 -13.87 -1.22
N PHE A 16 -0.79 -13.09 -1.75
CA PHE A 16 -0.45 -11.96 -2.61
C PHE A 16 0.30 -10.90 -1.80
N ARG A 17 1.54 -10.61 -2.22
CA ARG A 17 2.35 -9.53 -1.64
C ARG A 17 2.67 -8.50 -2.72
N PRO A 18 2.20 -7.25 -2.58
CA PRO A 18 2.62 -6.19 -3.47
C PRO A 18 4.13 -5.97 -3.38
N ALA A 19 4.75 -5.64 -4.51
CA ALA A 19 6.18 -5.35 -4.57
C ALA A 19 6.51 -4.04 -3.82
N ALA A 20 7.75 -3.87 -3.38
CA ALA A 20 8.23 -2.67 -2.68
C ALA A 20 8.25 -1.39 -3.56
N ILE A 21 7.86 -1.48 -4.82
CA ILE A 21 7.83 -0.36 -5.77
C ILE A 21 6.70 0.60 -5.38
N LYS A 22 7.03 1.89 -5.26
CA LYS A 22 6.07 2.95 -4.88
C LYS A 22 5.28 3.44 -6.10
N ASN A 23 4.32 2.64 -6.57
CA ASN A 23 3.40 3.00 -7.65
C ASN A 23 1.93 2.94 -7.18
N GLY A 24 1.01 3.55 -7.94
CA GLY A 24 -0.42 3.52 -7.59
C GLY A 24 -1.00 2.11 -7.60
N ARG A 25 -0.44 1.21 -8.40
CA ARG A 25 -0.80 -0.22 -8.42
C ARG A 25 -0.57 -0.91 -7.07
N ASN A 26 0.61 -0.74 -6.49
CA ASN A 26 0.97 -1.34 -5.22
C ASN A 26 0.26 -0.64 -4.06
N LEU A 27 0.01 0.68 -4.16
CA LEU A 27 -0.84 1.38 -3.20
C LEU A 27 -2.27 0.84 -3.18
N CYS A 28 -2.85 0.61 -4.36
CA CYS A 28 -4.17 -0.01 -4.51
C CYS A 28 -4.19 -1.43 -3.94
N ALA A 29 -3.20 -2.26 -4.28
CA ALA A 29 -3.03 -3.61 -3.74
C ALA A 29 -2.93 -3.63 -2.21
N HIS A 30 -2.13 -2.75 -1.62
CA HIS A 30 -1.98 -2.66 -0.16
C HIS A 30 -3.30 -2.29 0.53
N ARG A 31 -4.06 -1.35 -0.02
CA ARG A 31 -5.36 -0.94 0.54
C ARG A 31 -6.40 -2.03 0.40
N TRP A 32 -6.45 -2.68 -0.76
CA TRP A 32 -7.33 -3.81 -1.02
C TRP A 32 -7.07 -4.98 -0.06
N LEU A 33 -5.80 -5.37 0.15
CA LEU A 33 -5.44 -6.39 1.13
C LEU A 33 -5.85 -5.98 2.54
N LYS A 34 -5.58 -4.74 2.95
CA LYS A 34 -5.86 -4.29 4.32
C LYS A 34 -7.35 -4.15 4.63
N GLN A 35 -8.16 -3.74 3.64
CA GLN A 35 -9.55 -3.33 3.88
C GLN A 35 -10.58 -4.36 3.39
N LEU A 36 -10.30 -5.05 2.28
CA LEU A 36 -11.28 -5.90 1.60
C LEU A 36 -10.94 -7.38 1.73
N MET A 37 -9.71 -7.77 1.41
CA MET A 37 -9.30 -9.19 1.36
C MET A 37 -7.89 -9.40 1.92
N PRO A 38 -7.72 -9.59 3.24
CA PRO A 38 -6.40 -9.78 3.86
C PRO A 38 -5.67 -11.03 3.37
N ASN A 39 -6.40 -12.04 2.92
CA ASN A 39 -5.85 -13.28 2.34
C ASN A 39 -6.21 -13.37 0.84
N GLY A 40 -6.21 -12.24 0.13
CA GLY A 40 -6.51 -12.24 -1.30
C GLY A 40 -5.40 -12.86 -2.14
N SER A 41 -5.77 -13.48 -3.26
CA SER A 41 -4.81 -13.97 -4.26
C SER A 41 -4.49 -12.90 -5.31
N SER A 42 -3.47 -13.13 -6.14
CA SER A 42 -3.17 -12.20 -7.25
C SER A 42 -4.28 -12.18 -8.31
N GLN A 43 -5.02 -13.29 -8.45
CA GLN A 43 -6.14 -13.41 -9.38
C GLN A 43 -7.29 -12.48 -8.93
N ASP A 44 -7.62 -12.52 -7.64
CA ASP A 44 -8.68 -11.68 -7.07
C ASP A 44 -8.33 -10.20 -7.17
N PHE A 45 -7.05 -9.86 -6.96
CA PHE A 45 -6.58 -8.48 -7.15
C PHE A 45 -6.74 -8.03 -8.60
N LYS A 46 -6.46 -8.91 -9.57
CA LYS A 46 -6.62 -8.59 -10.99
C LYS A 46 -8.08 -8.30 -11.32
N VAL A 47 -9.00 -9.17 -10.90
CA VAL A 47 -10.45 -8.96 -11.08
C VAL A 47 -10.91 -7.65 -10.43
N TYR A 48 -10.48 -7.40 -9.18
CA TYR A 48 -10.79 -6.14 -8.48
C TYR A 48 -10.26 -4.92 -9.23
N ARG A 49 -9.00 -4.96 -9.69
CA ARG A 49 -8.38 -3.85 -10.41
C ARG A 49 -9.07 -3.60 -11.76
N ASP A 50 -9.41 -4.67 -12.48
CA ASP A 50 -10.08 -4.58 -13.78
C ASP A 50 -11.52 -4.04 -13.63
N SER A 51 -12.18 -4.34 -12.50
CA SER A 51 -13.48 -3.75 -12.14
C SER A 51 -13.40 -2.28 -11.71
N LEU A 52 -12.20 -1.78 -11.41
CA LEU A 52 -12.01 -0.41 -10.96
C LEU A 52 -12.03 0.56 -12.14
N GLU A 53 -12.86 1.59 -12.04
CA GLU A 53 -12.91 2.66 -13.03
C GLU A 53 -11.53 3.33 -13.21
N LYS A 54 -11.18 3.69 -14.46
CA LYS A 54 -9.88 4.32 -14.79
C LYS A 54 -9.62 5.60 -13.98
N THR A 55 -10.66 6.34 -13.64
CA THR A 55 -10.63 7.53 -12.78
C THR A 55 -10.13 7.20 -11.36
N HIS A 56 -10.58 6.09 -10.78
CA HIS A 56 -10.09 5.60 -9.50
C HIS A 56 -8.65 5.10 -9.58
N GLN A 57 -8.25 4.47 -10.69
CA GLN A 57 -6.86 4.06 -10.90
C GLN A 57 -5.92 5.29 -10.94
N ALA A 58 -6.29 6.35 -11.66
CA ALA A 58 -5.53 7.60 -11.71
C ALA A 58 -5.43 8.27 -10.32
N SER A 59 -6.49 8.23 -9.51
CA SER A 59 -6.44 8.73 -8.13
C SER A 59 -5.38 7.99 -7.29
N TYR A 60 -5.18 6.70 -7.50
CA TYR A 60 -4.14 5.93 -6.80
C TYR A 60 -2.74 6.29 -7.26
N ASP A 61 -2.53 6.57 -8.54
CA ASP A 61 -1.23 7.02 -9.05
C ASP A 61 -0.88 8.40 -8.48
N ILE A 62 -1.82 9.35 -8.44
CA ILE A 62 -1.63 10.67 -7.82
C ILE A 62 -1.31 10.51 -6.31
N LYS A 63 -2.05 9.67 -5.59
CA LYS A 63 -1.82 9.42 -4.16
C LYS A 63 -0.46 8.76 -3.93
N ALA A 64 -0.03 7.83 -4.78
CA ALA A 64 1.28 7.22 -4.68
C ALA A 64 2.40 8.25 -4.91
N SER A 65 2.29 9.11 -5.93
CA SER A 65 3.23 10.20 -6.18
C SER A 65 3.30 11.18 -5.01
N ASN A 66 2.15 11.55 -4.43
CA ASN A 66 2.10 12.41 -3.25
C ASN A 66 2.76 11.75 -2.02
N LEU A 67 2.61 10.44 -1.85
CA LEU A 67 3.29 9.72 -0.77
C LEU A 67 4.81 9.65 -0.96
N VAL A 68 5.29 9.56 -2.20
CA VAL A 68 6.73 9.64 -2.49
C VAL A 68 7.25 11.05 -2.21
N SER A 69 6.52 12.08 -2.64
CA SER A 69 6.89 13.49 -2.49
C SER A 69 6.87 13.95 -1.02
N THR A 70 5.85 13.56 -0.25
CA THR A 70 5.73 13.91 1.19
C THR A 70 6.79 13.24 2.06
N ASN A 71 7.38 12.11 1.64
CA ASN A 71 8.53 11.52 2.34
C ASN A 71 9.84 12.28 2.12
N LEU A 72 9.89 13.27 1.22
CA LEU A 72 11.07 14.11 0.98
C LEU A 72 11.08 15.41 1.80
N ILE A 73 10.05 15.66 2.62
CA ILE A 73 9.92 16.85 3.45
C ILE A 73 9.53 16.37 4.87
N PRO A 74 10.40 16.42 5.91
CA PRO A 74 11.21 17.58 6.25
C PRO A 74 12.58 17.28 6.92
N ILE A 75 13.69 17.33 6.18
CA ILE A 75 14.97 17.74 6.83
C ILE A 75 15.09 19.27 6.80
N VAL A 76 14.48 19.93 5.80
CA VAL A 76 14.52 21.40 5.66
C VAL A 76 13.44 22.14 6.46
N HIS A 77 12.32 21.50 6.83
CA HIS A 77 11.28 22.18 7.64
C HIS A 77 11.57 22.17 9.15
N LEU A 78 12.63 21.47 9.61
CA LEU A 78 13.10 21.53 10.99
C LEU A 78 14.00 22.76 11.24
N PHE A 79 14.66 23.30 10.21
CA PHE A 79 15.54 24.46 10.35
C PHE A 79 14.79 25.80 10.38
N VAL A 80 13.61 25.89 9.78
CA VAL A 80 12.87 27.17 9.67
C VAL A 80 12.00 27.46 10.91
N VAL A 81 11.68 26.44 11.73
CA VAL A 81 10.85 26.64 12.95
C VAL A 81 11.72 26.92 14.20
N PHE A 82 13.05 26.79 14.14
CA PHE A 82 13.90 26.91 15.33
C PHE A 82 14.60 28.27 15.54
N TYR A 83 14.41 29.27 14.69
CA TYR A 83 14.88 30.63 15.00
C TYR A 83 13.92 31.74 14.55
N PRO A 84 12.84 32.00 15.31
CA PRO A 84 12.36 33.36 15.50
C PRO A 84 13.09 33.94 16.72
N GLY A 85 14.06 34.81 16.46
CA GLY A 85 14.53 35.88 17.35
C GLY A 85 14.76 35.59 18.85
N CYS A 86 16.04 35.47 19.23
CA CYS A 86 16.71 36.30 20.23
C CYS A 86 18.22 36.19 20.04
#